data_AF-A0A6L4ZQA4-F1
#
_entry.id   AF-A0A6L4ZQA4-F1
#
_cell.length_a   1.000
_cell.length_b   1.000
_cell.length_c   1.000
_cell.angle_alpha   90.00
_cell.angle_beta   90.00
_cell.angle_gamma   90.00
#
_symmetry.space_group_name_H-M   'P 1'
#
loop_
_entity.id
_entity.type
_entity.pdbx_description
1 polymer ?
#
loop_
_entity_poly.entity_id
_entity_poly.type
_entity_poly.pdbx_seq_one_letter_code
_entity_poly.pdbx_strand_id
1 'polypeptide(L)'
;ILGAYANSDVPGQKLIEEFAPKDPQIMSRLILFLYQNIPPQTFMVENLQAEKFKIIHSDSMPVNFMIIIYKSDYGLKIKIQYNPDVFSETTISKMLTEYKAIIQNIIASPEKTIVELTS
;
A
#
# COMPACT_ATOMS: atom_id res chain seq x y z
N ILE A 1 1.15 -11.87 -15.56
CA ILE A 1 1.51 -11.26 -14.25
C ILE A 1 3.01 -10.94 -14.14
N LEU A 2 3.91 -11.59 -14.91
CA LEU A 2 5.38 -11.37 -14.82
C LEU A 2 5.93 -10.08 -15.47
N GLY A 3 5.12 -9.29 -16.19
CA GLY A 3 5.61 -8.07 -16.85
C GLY A 3 5.80 -6.85 -15.94
N ALA A 4 5.37 -6.91 -14.67
CA ALA A 4 5.35 -5.74 -13.76
C ALA A 4 6.52 -5.69 -12.76
N TYR A 5 7.41 -6.69 -12.75
CA TYR A 5 8.52 -6.80 -11.79
C TYR A 5 9.86 -6.29 -12.33
N ALA A 6 9.85 -5.38 -13.30
CA ALA A 6 11.07 -5.01 -14.01
C ALA A 6 12.00 -4.04 -13.25
N ASN A 7 11.59 -3.39 -12.16
CA ASN A 7 12.44 -2.42 -11.46
C ASN A 7 12.13 -2.34 -9.96
N SER A 8 12.80 -3.15 -9.14
CA SER A 8 12.64 -3.13 -7.67
C SER A 8 13.28 -1.92 -6.96
N ASP A 9 14.02 -1.08 -7.70
CA ASP A 9 14.73 0.09 -7.16
C ASP A 9 14.01 1.42 -7.40
N VAL A 10 12.87 1.42 -8.11
CA VAL A 10 12.12 2.65 -8.38
C VAL A 10 11.11 2.88 -7.24
N PRO A 11 11.16 4.03 -6.53
CA PRO A 11 10.13 4.37 -5.56
C PRO A 11 8.76 4.30 -6.21
N GLY A 12 7.81 3.60 -5.58
CA GLY A 12 6.47 3.42 -6.15
C GLY A 12 5.77 4.73 -6.57
N GLN A 13 6.15 5.85 -5.98
CA GLN A 13 5.70 7.20 -6.37
C GLN A 13 6.13 7.58 -7.81
N LYS A 14 7.36 7.24 -8.22
CA LYS A 14 7.83 7.48 -9.60
C LYS A 14 7.13 6.55 -10.61
N LEU A 15 6.82 5.31 -10.22
CA LEU A 15 6.02 4.41 -11.07
C LEU A 15 4.61 4.96 -11.28
N ILE A 16 4.02 5.56 -10.24
CA ILE A 16 2.72 6.23 -10.39
C ILE A 16 2.87 7.38 -11.38
N GLU A 17 3.88 8.25 -11.26
CA GLU A 17 4.07 9.36 -12.22
C GLU A 17 4.30 8.90 -13.66
N GLU A 18 5.02 7.78 -13.87
CA GLU A 18 5.35 7.27 -15.20
C GLU A 18 4.22 6.45 -15.85
N PHE A 19 3.47 5.68 -15.06
CA PHE A 19 2.42 4.77 -15.55
C PHE A 19 1.00 5.27 -15.29
N ALA A 20 0.82 6.33 -14.50
CA ALA A 20 -0.49 6.92 -14.27
C ALA A 20 -1.11 7.41 -15.58
N PRO A 21 -2.40 7.14 -15.78
CA PRO A 21 -3.20 7.89 -16.73
C PRO A 21 -3.03 9.40 -16.48
N LYS A 22 -2.76 10.16 -17.54
CA LYS A 22 -2.67 11.63 -17.46
C LYS A 22 -4.01 12.31 -17.15
N ASP A 23 -5.10 11.55 -17.13
CA ASP A 23 -6.45 12.03 -16.82
C ASP A 23 -6.71 11.95 -15.31
N PRO A 24 -6.86 13.11 -14.62
CA PRO A 24 -7.18 13.16 -13.19
C PRO A 24 -8.47 12.43 -12.82
N GLN A 25 -9.45 12.36 -13.73
CA GLN A 25 -10.71 11.65 -13.46
C GLN A 25 -10.48 10.14 -13.38
N ILE A 26 -9.60 9.59 -14.22
CA ILE A 26 -9.25 8.17 -14.14
C ILE A 26 -8.47 7.92 -12.86
N MET A 27 -7.52 8.80 -12.52
CA MET A 27 -6.71 8.67 -11.30
C MET A 27 -7.55 8.62 -10.02
N SER A 28 -8.60 9.44 -9.93
CA SER A 28 -9.52 9.41 -8.79
C SER A 28 -10.29 8.08 -8.62
N ARG A 29 -10.37 7.25 -9.66
CA ARG A 29 -11.04 5.94 -9.64
C ARG A 29 -10.10 4.76 -9.40
N LEU A 30 -8.78 5.00 -9.40
CA LEU A 30 -7.81 3.94 -9.19
C LEU A 30 -7.59 3.65 -7.71
N ILE A 31 -7.47 2.36 -7.40
CA ILE A 31 -6.93 1.86 -6.13
C ILE A 31 -5.49 1.45 -6.40
N LEU A 32 -4.55 2.05 -5.65
CA LEU A 32 -3.14 1.68 -5.76
C LEU A 32 -2.76 0.67 -4.69
N PHE A 33 -2.09 -0.40 -5.10
CA PHE A 33 -1.53 -1.41 -4.21
C PHE A 33 -0.02 -1.46 -4.40
N LEU A 34 0.72 -1.14 -3.35
CA LEU A 34 2.18 -1.09 -3.37
C LEU A 34 2.74 -2.07 -2.35
N TYR A 35 3.57 -3.00 -2.81
CA TYR A 35 4.40 -3.82 -1.93
C TYR A 35 5.83 -3.28 -1.93
N GLN A 36 6.28 -2.77 -0.79
CA GLN A 36 7.62 -2.26 -0.60
C GLN A 36 8.42 -3.26 0.24
N ASN A 37 9.27 -4.04 -0.42
CA ASN A 37 10.29 -4.85 0.25
C ASN A 37 11.61 -4.08 0.38
N ILE A 38 11.54 -2.81 0.76
CA ILE A 38 12.72 -1.97 0.94
C ILE A 38 13.21 -2.19 2.37
N PRO A 39 14.46 -2.64 2.60
CA PRO A 39 15.02 -2.76 3.93
C PRO A 39 14.95 -1.40 4.65
N PRO A 40 14.65 -1.37 5.96
CA PRO A 40 14.73 -0.13 6.72
C PRO A 40 16.14 0.44 6.60
N GLN A 41 16.28 1.57 5.93
CA GLN A 41 17.57 2.27 5.82
C GLN A 41 17.82 2.99 7.14
N THR A 42 18.70 2.44 7.96
CA THR A 42 19.32 3.16 9.07
C THR A 42 20.43 4.03 8.51
N PHE A 43 20.38 5.33 8.81
CA PHE A 43 21.44 6.26 8.45
C PHE A 43 22.33 6.40 9.67
N MET A 44 23.59 5.97 9.55
CA MET A 44 24.60 6.24 10.57
C MET A 44 25.37 7.49 10.14
N VAL A 45 25.38 8.51 10.99
CA VAL A 45 26.28 9.66 10.84
C VAL A 45 27.24 9.61 12.02
N GLU A 46 28.49 9.22 11.73
CA GLU A 46 29.49 8.91 12.75
C GLU A 46 28.98 7.86 13.76
N ASN A 47 28.67 8.29 14.99
CA ASN A 47 28.21 7.47 16.12
C ASN A 47 26.73 7.70 16.44
N LEU A 48 26.02 8.48 15.61
CA LEU A 48 24.61 8.80 15.79
C LEU A 48 23.76 7.98 14.83
N GLN A 49 22.75 7.32 15.39
CA GLN A 49 21.71 6.68 14.62
C GLN A 49 20.68 7.74 14.21
N ALA A 50 20.65 8.08 12.93
CA ALA A 50 19.62 8.92 12.37
C ALA A 50 18.40 8.08 12.01
N GLU A 51 17.26 8.40 12.63
CA GLU A 51 15.96 7.85 12.26
C GLU A 51 15.31 8.74 11.19
N LYS A 52 14.71 8.12 10.17
CA LYS A 52 13.91 8.87 9.20
C LYS A 52 12.67 9.41 9.90
N PHE A 53 12.63 10.72 10.14
CA PHE A 53 11.36 11.39 10.43
C PHE A 53 10.59 11.53 9.12
N LYS A 54 9.37 10.96 9.07
CA LYS A 54 8.51 11.08 7.90
C LYS A 54 8.00 12.52 7.83
N ILE A 55 8.55 13.31 6.92
CA ILE A 55 7.93 14.58 6.53
C ILE A 55 6.56 14.21 5.94
N ILE A 56 5.49 14.59 6.63
CA ILE A 56 4.14 14.51 6.08
C ILE A 56 4.04 15.69 5.12
N HIS A 57 4.68 15.60 3.96
CA HIS A 57 4.27 16.44 2.86
C HIS A 57 2.82 16.03 2.55
N SER A 58 1.90 16.97 2.67
CA SER A 58 0.54 16.86 2.14
C SER A 58 0.59 16.99 0.62
N ASP A 59 1.52 16.28 -0.03
CA ASP A 59 1.50 16.18 -1.48
C ASP A 59 0.17 15.51 -1.82
N SER A 60 -0.62 16.18 -2.65
CA SER A 60 -1.93 15.71 -3.06
C SER A 60 -1.80 14.26 -3.51
N MET A 61 -2.45 13.34 -2.80
CA MET A 61 -2.46 11.94 -3.21
C MET A 61 -3.15 11.87 -4.56
N PRO A 62 -2.50 11.35 -5.62
CA PRO A 62 -3.04 11.42 -6.96
C PRO A 62 -4.26 10.50 -7.14
N VAL A 63 -4.46 9.55 -6.22
CA VAL A 63 -5.59 8.63 -6.18
C VAL A 63 -6.41 8.84 -4.91
N ASN A 64 -7.62 8.31 -4.85
CA ASN A 64 -8.46 8.42 -3.65
C ASN A 64 -8.20 7.33 -2.61
N PHE A 65 -7.52 6.24 -2.98
CA PHE A 65 -7.22 5.14 -2.06
C PHE A 65 -5.93 4.41 -2.46
N MET A 66 -5.04 4.23 -1.49
CA MET A 66 -3.75 3.58 -1.66
C MET A 66 -3.46 2.65 -0.47
N ILE A 67 -3.10 1.40 -0.78
CA ILE A 67 -2.59 0.41 0.17
C ILE A 67 -1.09 0.28 -0.04
N ILE A 68 -0.33 0.40 1.04
CA ILE A 68 1.12 0.22 1.08
C ILE A 68 1.41 -0.91 2.06
N ILE A 69 1.95 -2.02 1.55
CA ILE A 69 2.40 -3.15 2.34
C ILE A 69 3.91 -3.12 2.41
N TYR A 70 4.48 -3.25 3.60
CA TYR A 70 5.92 -3.33 3.78
C TYR A 70 6.29 -4.40 4.81
N LYS A 71 7.46 -5.00 4.62
CA LYS A 71 7.99 -5.98 5.57
C LYS A 71 8.54 -5.27 6.80
N SER A 72 8.29 -5.84 7.97
CA SER A 72 8.88 -5.45 9.24
C SER A 72 9.38 -6.68 9.98
N ASP A 73 10.14 -6.48 11.06
CA ASP A 73 10.66 -7.58 11.88
C ASP A 73 9.54 -8.45 12.48
N TYR A 74 8.33 -7.90 12.63
CA TYR A 74 7.15 -8.59 13.18
C TYR A 74 6.20 -9.12 12.10
N GLY A 75 6.65 -9.17 10.83
CA GLY A 75 5.83 -9.60 9.69
C GLY A 75 5.41 -8.44 8.78
N LEU A 76 4.29 -8.60 8.08
CA LEU A 76 3.79 -7.59 7.16
C LEU A 76 3.05 -6.46 7.90
N LYS A 77 3.41 -5.22 7.58
CA LYS A 77 2.64 -4.03 7.99
C LYS A 77 1.89 -3.48 6.79
N ILE A 78 0.66 -3.05 7.04
CA ILE A 78 -0.21 -2.44 6.05
C ILE A 78 -0.47 -1.00 6.47
N LYS A 79 -0.25 -0.07 5.56
CA LYS A 79 -0.63 1.33 5.69
C LYS A 79 -1.65 1.65 4.60
N ILE A 80 -2.74 2.31 4.97
CA ILE A 80 -3.70 2.87 4.02
C ILE A 80 -3.58 4.39 4.02
N GLN A 81 -3.64 4.98 2.83
CA GLN A 81 -3.86 6.40 2.63
C GLN A 81 -5.12 6.56 1.78
N TYR A 82 -6.03 7.42 2.20
CA TYR A 82 -7.31 7.63 1.52
C TYR A 82 -7.67 9.11 1.52
N ASN A 83 -8.50 9.50 0.55
CA ASN A 83 -9.10 10.83 0.49
C ASN A 83 -10.30 10.88 1.45
N PRO A 84 -10.28 11.72 2.51
CA PRO A 84 -11.36 11.81 3.48
C PRO A 84 -12.66 12.39 2.88
N ASP A 85 -12.58 13.11 1.75
CA ASP A 85 -13.76 13.60 1.04
C ASP A 85 -14.53 12.47 0.32
N VAL A 86 -13.88 11.31 0.13
CA VAL A 86 -14.44 10.14 -0.56
C VAL A 86 -14.73 8.99 0.41
N PHE A 87 -13.88 8.79 1.41
CA PHE A 87 -13.99 7.68 2.36
C PHE A 87 -13.99 8.15 3.80
N SER A 88 -14.93 7.63 4.60
CA SER A 88 -14.92 7.80 6.05
C SER A 88 -13.93 6.86 6.72
N GLU A 89 -13.40 7.24 7.88
CA GLU A 89 -12.53 6.38 8.71
C GLU A 89 -13.21 5.05 9.06
N THR A 90 -14.52 5.08 9.35
CA THR A 90 -15.33 3.89 9.64
C THR A 90 -15.35 2.93 8.45
N THR A 91 -15.51 3.45 7.22
CA THR A 91 -15.48 2.66 5.99
C THR A 91 -14.13 1.97 5.82
N ILE A 92 -13.04 2.72 6.00
CA ILE A 92 -11.66 2.21 5.84
C ILE A 92 -11.35 1.14 6.90
N SER A 93 -11.80 1.36 8.14
CA SER A 93 -11.62 0.39 9.24
C SER A 93 -12.38 -0.91 9.00
N LYS A 94 -13.60 -0.83 8.46
CA LYS A 94 -14.38 -2.01 8.07
C LYS A 94 -13.70 -2.76 6.92
N MET A 95 -13.27 -2.06 5.86
CA MET A 95 -12.52 -2.65 4.74
C MET A 95 -11.25 -3.37 5.20
N LEU A 96 -10.50 -2.80 6.15
CA LEU A 96 -9.31 -3.43 6.72
C LEU A 96 -9.62 -4.70 7.50
N THR A 97 -10.72 -4.69 8.26
CA THR A 97 -11.16 -5.86 9.02
C THR A 97 -11.56 -7.00 8.08
N GLU A 98 -12.32 -6.69 7.03
CA GLU A 98 -12.72 -7.65 6.00
C GLU A 98 -11.50 -8.16 5.22
N TYR A 99 -10.58 -7.28 4.81
CA TYR A 99 -9.35 -7.66 4.12
C TYR A 99 -8.51 -8.64 4.94
N LYS A 100 -8.36 -8.39 6.25
CA LYS A 100 -7.66 -9.31 7.16
C LYS A 100 -8.34 -10.67 7.24
N ALA A 101 -9.67 -10.70 7.36
CA ALA A 101 -10.44 -11.94 7.42
C ALA A 101 -10.29 -12.75 6.12
N ILE A 102 -10.34 -12.10 4.95
CA ILE A 102 -10.14 -12.74 3.65
C ILE A 102 -8.74 -13.37 3.58
N ILE A 103 -7.68 -12.65 3.97
CA ILE A 103 -6.32 -13.22 4.00
C ILE A 103 -6.25 -14.44 4.91
N GLN A 104 -6.84 -14.37 6.10
CA GLN A 104 -6.84 -15.50 7.04
C GLN A 104 -7.58 -16.71 6.47
N ASN A 105 -8.72 -16.49 5.81
CA ASN A 105 -9.48 -17.56 5.17
C ASN A 105 -8.72 -18.19 3.99
N ILE A 106 -8.03 -17.38 3.17
CA ILE A 106 -7.18 -17.86 2.07
C ILE A 106 -6.04 -18.74 2.62
N ILE A 107 -5.39 -18.32 3.70
CA ILE A 107 -4.30 -19.09 4.31
C ILE A 107 -4.82 -20.42 4.89
N ALA A 108 -6.00 -20.40 5.53
CA ALA A 108 -6.58 -21.58 6.17
C ALA A 108 -7.18 -22.58 5.18
N SER A 109 -7.62 -22.12 4.00
CA SER A 109 -8.28 -22.96 2.99
C SER A 109 -7.97 -22.44 1.56
N PRO A 110 -6.72 -22.59 1.08
CA PRO A 110 -6.29 -22.03 -0.20
C PRO A 110 -7.03 -22.60 -1.42
N GLU A 111 -7.68 -23.74 -1.27
CA GLU A 111 -8.51 -24.40 -2.28
C GLU A 111 -9.91 -23.80 -2.44
N LYS A 112 -10.37 -22.98 -1.49
CA LYS A 112 -11.70 -22.35 -1.57
C LYS A 112 -11.74 -21.27 -2.64
N THR A 113 -12.88 -21.17 -3.30
CA THR A 113 -13.15 -20.11 -4.26
C THR A 113 -13.28 -18.76 -3.57
N ILE A 114 -13.06 -17.66 -4.32
CA ILE A 114 -13.21 -16.30 -3.79
C ILE A 114 -14.60 -16.09 -3.16
N VAL A 115 -15.65 -16.63 -3.78
CA VAL A 115 -17.03 -16.50 -3.29
C VAL A 115 -17.19 -17.15 -1.92
N GLU A 116 -16.60 -18.33 -1.71
CA GLU A 116 -16.65 -19.05 -0.43
C GLU A 116 -15.81 -18.39 0.67
N LEU A 117 -14.84 -17.56 0.29
CA LEU A 117 -13.97 -16.84 1.24
C LEU A 117 -14.58 -15.51 1.73
N THR A 118 -15.52 -14.96 0.98
CA THR A 118 -16.19 -13.66 1.25
C THR A 118 -17.61 -13.80 1.77
N SER A 119 -18.15 -15.02 1.86
CA SER A 119 -19.50 -15.32 2.35
C SER A 119 -19.57 -15.43 3.87
#